data_AF-A0A832CF32-F1
#
_entry.id   AF-A0A832CF32-F1
#
_cell.length_a   1.000
_cell.length_b   1.000
_cell.length_c   1.000
_cell.angle_alpha   90.00
_cell.angle_beta   90.00
_cell.angle_gamma   90.00
#
_symmetry.space_group_name_H-M   'P 1'
#
loop_
_entity.id
_entity.type
_entity.pdbx_description
1 polymer ?
#
loop_
_entity_poly.entity_id
_entity_poly.type
_entity_poly.pdbx_seq_one_letter_code
_entity_poly.pdbx_strand_id
1 'polypeptide(L)'
;MPVLLKRVEIEGFRYFAQKVSLELDQGLTVIAGPVGSGKSSLLSAVSYALYGMEPGLRRRFYAKSDLINARRDKARIEVVLKHGDSVLSIVREISREHKEYAKLVLPDGR
;
A
#
# COMPACT_ATOMS: atom_id res chain seq x y z
N MET A 1 -12.42 13.98 14.51
CA MET A 1 -12.62 14.07 13.04
C MET A 1 -12.31 12.68 12.45
N PRO A 2 -12.85 12.27 11.30
CA PRO A 2 -12.49 10.97 10.72
C PRO A 2 -11.04 10.96 10.20
N VAL A 3 -10.40 9.79 10.20
CA VAL A 3 -9.13 9.56 9.50
C VAL A 3 -9.44 9.31 8.03
N LEU A 4 -8.74 9.99 7.13
CA LEU A 4 -8.96 9.92 5.70
C LEU A 4 -7.72 9.41 4.99
N LEU A 5 -7.90 8.47 4.07
CA LEU A 5 -6.85 8.07 3.14
C LEU A 5 -6.70 9.18 2.10
N LYS A 6 -5.57 9.89 2.11
CA LYS A 6 -5.33 11.02 1.21
C LYS A 6 -4.58 10.61 -0.05
N ARG A 7 -3.59 9.73 0.09
CA ARG A 7 -2.75 9.27 -1.02
C ARG A 7 -2.29 7.84 -0.79
N VAL A 8 -2.16 7.09 -1.88
CA VAL A 8 -1.50 5.79 -1.90
C VAL A 8 -0.45 5.79 -3.00
N GLU A 9 0.78 5.48 -2.66
CA GLU A 9 1.87 5.24 -3.60
C GLU A 9 2.29 3.78 -3.52
N ILE A 10 2.41 3.14 -4.67
CA ILE A 10 2.68 1.72 -4.81
C ILE A 10 3.76 1.51 -5.85
N GLU A 11 4.81 0.76 -5.51
CA GLU A 11 5.83 0.32 -6.46
C GLU A 11 6.21 -1.12 -6.17
N GLY A 12 6.30 -1.94 -7.22
CA GLY A 12 6.72 -3.34 -7.15
C GLY A 12 5.77 -4.28 -6.40
N PHE A 13 4.55 -3.87 -6.07
CA PHE A 13 3.57 -4.69 -5.35
C PHE A 13 2.53 -5.32 -6.29
N ARG A 14 2.42 -6.65 -6.27
CA ARG A 14 1.48 -7.44 -7.09
C ARG A 14 1.44 -6.97 -8.54
N TYR A 15 0.35 -6.38 -9.01
CA TYR A 15 0.20 -5.92 -10.40
C TYR A 15 1.03 -4.66 -10.72
N PHE A 16 1.37 -3.84 -9.72
CA PHE A 16 2.05 -2.56 -9.89
C PHE A 16 3.57 -2.74 -10.00
N ALA A 17 4.07 -3.14 -11.17
CA ALA A 17 5.51 -3.24 -11.39
C ALA A 17 6.20 -1.87 -11.32
N GLN A 18 5.58 -0.82 -11.85
CA GLN A 18 6.11 0.54 -11.79
C GLN A 18 5.44 1.34 -10.67
N LYS A 19 6.08 2.45 -10.27
CA LYS A 19 5.53 3.37 -9.30
C LYS A 19 4.24 3.99 -9.82
N VAL A 20 3.19 3.92 -9.01
CA VAL A 20 1.89 4.56 -9.22
C VAL A 20 1.55 5.36 -7.97
N SER A 21 1.06 6.59 -8.15
CA SER A 21 0.56 7.44 -7.05
C SER A 21 -0.89 7.81 -7.34
N LEU A 22 -1.76 7.59 -6.36
CA LEU A 22 -3.19 7.87 -6.44
C LEU A 22 -3.57 8.83 -5.31
N GLU A 23 -4.03 10.02 -5.69
CA GLU A 23 -4.70 10.94 -4.77
C GLU A 23 -6.15 10.49 -4.57
N LEU A 24 -6.62 10.58 -3.34
CA LEU A 24 -8.00 10.32 -2.98
C LEU A 24 -8.59 11.59 -2.38
N ASP A 25 -9.82 11.87 -2.80
CA ASP A 25 -10.59 12.99 -2.33
C ASP A 25 -11.61 12.57 -1.27
N GLN A 26 -12.10 13.57 -0.54
CA GLN A 26 -13.15 13.34 0.44
C GLN A 26 -14.46 12.96 -0.24
N GLY A 27 -15.25 12.13 0.44
CA GLY A 27 -16.54 11.67 -0.07
C GLY A 27 -16.42 10.34 -0.82
N LEU A 28 -16.98 10.28 -2.03
CA LEU A 28 -17.08 9.06 -2.82
C LEU A 28 -15.95 9.00 -3.86
N THR A 29 -15.08 8.00 -3.75
CA THR A 29 -14.13 7.64 -4.80
C THR A 29 -14.52 6.32 -5.46
N VAL A 30 -14.60 6.30 -6.79
CA VAL A 30 -14.91 5.09 -7.57
C VAL A 30 -13.66 4.60 -8.28
N ILE A 31 -13.29 3.33 -8.05
CA ILE A 31 -12.17 2.66 -8.71
C ILE A 31 -12.74 1.67 -9.74
N ALA A 32 -12.62 1.99 -11.03
CA ALA A 32 -13.16 1.19 -12.13
C ALA A 32 -12.06 0.78 -13.13
N GLY A 33 -12.28 -0.33 -13.84
CA GLY A 33 -11.37 -0.84 -14.87
C GLY A 33 -11.55 -2.33 -15.14
N PRO A 34 -10.97 -2.89 -16.22
CA PRO A 34 -11.09 -4.30 -16.59
C PRO A 34 -10.57 -5.28 -15.52
N VAL A 35 -11.01 -6.54 -15.58
CA VAL A 35 -10.42 -7.59 -14.73
C VAL A 35 -8.91 -7.66 -14.97
N GLY A 36 -8.14 -7.82 -13.89
CA GLY A 36 -6.68 -7.82 -13.95
C GLY A 36 -6.01 -6.44 -13.93
N SER A 37 -6.76 -5.34 -13.98
CA SER A 37 -6.18 -3.97 -13.97
C SER A 37 -5.54 -3.53 -12.64
N GLY A 38 -5.47 -4.40 -11.64
CA GLY A 38 -4.85 -4.10 -10.34
C GLY A 38 -5.77 -3.48 -9.28
N LYS A 39 -7.08 -3.36 -9.50
CA LYS A 39 -8.03 -2.79 -8.50
C LYS A 39 -7.98 -3.49 -7.14
N SER A 40 -8.05 -4.82 -7.11
CA SER A 40 -7.92 -5.57 -5.86
C SER A 40 -6.52 -5.43 -5.29
N SER A 41 -5.48 -5.39 -6.13
CA SER A 41 -4.10 -5.17 -5.68
C SER A 41 -3.91 -3.81 -5.00
N LEU A 42 -4.64 -2.76 -5.43
CA LEU A 42 -4.64 -1.45 -4.79
C LEU A 42 -5.20 -1.54 -3.37
N LEU A 43 -6.36 -2.17 -3.20
CA LEU A 43 -6.97 -2.37 -1.88
C LEU A 43 -6.09 -3.25 -0.97
N SER A 44 -5.45 -4.28 -1.53
CA SER A 44 -4.48 -5.11 -0.83
C SER A 44 -3.24 -4.33 -0.42
N ALA A 45 -2.73 -3.43 -1.27
CA ALA A 45 -1.57 -2.59 -0.95
C ALA A 45 -1.88 -1.65 0.21
N VAL A 46 -3.05 -1.00 0.21
CA VAL A 46 -3.51 -0.15 1.34
C VAL A 46 -3.59 -0.97 2.62
N SER A 47 -4.26 -2.13 2.57
CA SER A 47 -4.39 -3.01 3.73
C SER A 47 -3.02 -3.49 4.24
N TYR A 48 -2.12 -3.84 3.32
CA TYR A 48 -0.76 -4.26 3.65
C TYR A 48 0.02 -3.13 4.31
N ALA A 49 -0.01 -1.91 3.77
CA ALA A 49 0.65 -0.74 4.35
C ALA A 49 0.17 -0.48 5.79
N LEU A 50 -1.14 -0.52 6.04
CA LEU A 50 -1.71 -0.26 7.36
C LEU A 50 -1.40 -1.39 8.36
N TYR A 51 -1.64 -2.65 7.96
CA TYR A 51 -1.71 -3.78 8.90
C TYR A 51 -0.56 -4.79 8.77
N GLY A 52 0.28 -4.66 7.75
CA GLY A 52 1.35 -5.63 7.43
C GLY A 52 0.82 -6.98 6.94
N MET A 53 -0.47 -7.06 6.60
CA MET A 53 -1.13 -8.28 6.13
C MET A 53 -2.23 -7.95 5.12
N GLU A 54 -2.53 -8.93 4.28
CA GLU A 54 -3.61 -8.84 3.31
C GLU A 54 -4.87 -9.58 3.81
N PRO A 55 -6.05 -8.92 3.80
CA PRO A 55 -7.30 -9.56 4.16
C PRO A 55 -7.59 -10.77 3.27
N GLY A 56 -7.97 -11.90 3.87
CA GLY A 56 -8.29 -13.14 3.12
C GLY A 56 -7.07 -13.97 2.69
N LEU A 57 -5.84 -13.45 2.82
CA LEU A 57 -4.65 -14.24 2.55
C LEU A 57 -4.33 -15.13 3.76
N ARG A 58 -4.64 -16.43 3.65
CA ARG A 58 -4.25 -17.41 4.66
C ARG A 58 -2.73 -17.55 4.64
N ARG A 59 -2.04 -17.10 5.69
CA ARG A 59 -0.56 -17.17 5.84
C ARG A 59 0.05 -18.55 5.57
N ARG A 60 -0.74 -19.62 5.60
CA ARG A 60 -0.30 -21.00 5.33
C ARG A 60 -0.05 -21.30 3.84
N PHE A 61 -0.52 -20.47 2.91
CA PHE A 61 -0.46 -20.76 1.46
C PHE A 61 0.36 -19.78 0.62
N TYR A 62 0.82 -18.67 1.19
CA TYR A 62 1.56 -17.64 0.45
C TYR A 62 2.73 -17.12 1.27
N ALA A 63 3.90 -17.09 0.65
CA ALA A 63 5.07 -16.40 1.19
C ALA A 63 4.88 -14.88 1.02
N LYS A 64 5.41 -14.07 1.95
CA LYS A 64 5.35 -12.60 1.82
C LYS A 64 5.98 -12.10 0.51
N SER A 65 6.97 -12.81 -0.02
CA SER A 65 7.58 -12.55 -1.33
C SER A 65 6.60 -12.65 -2.50
N ASP A 66 5.47 -13.34 -2.34
CA ASP A 66 4.43 -13.46 -3.37
C ASP A 66 3.64 -12.16 -3.55
N LEU A 67 3.77 -11.23 -2.60
CA LEU A 67 3.24 -9.87 -2.71
C LEU A 67 4.11 -8.99 -3.62
N ILE A 68 5.36 -9.39 -3.88
CA ILE A 68 6.28 -8.66 -4.75
C ILE A 68 5.98 -9.05 -6.19
N ASN A 69 5.83 -8.04 -7.06
CA ASN A 69 5.67 -8.22 -8.50
C ASN A 69 6.78 -9.14 -9.04
N ALA A 70 6.43 -10.05 -9.95
CA ALA A 70 7.36 -11.06 -10.48
C ALA A 70 8.60 -10.46 -11.18
N ARG A 71 8.52 -9.20 -11.63
CA ARG A 71 9.62 -8.49 -12.32
C ARG A 71 10.40 -7.56 -11.40
N ARG A 72 10.17 -7.62 -10.09
CA ARG A 72 10.81 -6.76 -9.09
C ARG A 72 11.34 -7.60 -7.92
N ASP A 73 12.36 -7.04 -7.26
CA ASP A 73 12.99 -7.64 -6.08
C ASP A 73 12.49 -7.02 -4.77
N LYS A 74 11.80 -5.88 -4.86
CA LYS A 74 11.21 -5.18 -3.74
C LYS A 74 9.84 -4.61 -4.09
N ALA A 75 9.01 -4.47 -3.07
CA ALA A 75 7.78 -3.70 -3.12
C ALA A 75 7.79 -2.64 -2.04
N ARG A 76 7.40 -1.41 -2.39
CA ARG A 76 7.24 -0.29 -1.48
C ARG A 76 5.81 0.22 -1.59
N ILE A 77 5.14 0.36 -0.46
CA ILE A 77 3.83 0.99 -0.36
C ILE A 77 3.91 2.13 0.64
N GLU A 78 3.39 3.29 0.27
CA GLU A 78 3.24 4.43 1.15
C GLU A 78 1.79 4.89 1.16
N VAL A 79 1.21 4.97 2.36
CA VAL A 79 -0.15 5.44 2.58
C VAL A 79 -0.07 6.74 3.38
N VAL A 80 -0.67 7.81 2.84
CA VAL A 80 -0.79 9.09 3.53
C VAL A 80 -2.18 9.20 4.12
N LEU A 81 -2.25 9.44 5.43
CA LEU A 81 -3.47 9.62 6.19
C LEU A 81 -3.59 11.06 6.68
N LYS A 82 -4.80 11.60 6.66
CA LYS A 82 -5.15 12.92 7.21
C LYS A 82 -6.13 12.76 8.37
N HIS A 83 -5.88 13.44 9.49
CA HIS A 83 -6.80 13.54 10.62
C HIS A 83 -6.80 14.98 11.14
N GLY A 84 -7.89 15.72 10.91
CA GLY A 84 -7.90 17.17 11.13
C GLY A 84 -6.86 17.86 10.25
N ASP A 85 -6.00 18.68 10.86
CA ASP A 85 -4.88 19.35 10.18
C ASP A 85 -3.60 18.51 10.16
N SER A 86 -3.57 17.37 10.87
CA SER A 86 -2.42 16.49 10.89
C SER A 86 -2.39 15.56 9.69
N VAL A 87 -1.21 15.41 9.08
CA VAL A 87 -0.94 14.48 7.99
C VAL A 87 0.21 13.57 8.40
N LEU A 88 0.01 12.26 8.28
CA LEU A 88 1.02 11.25 8.56
C LEU A 88 1.17 10.31 7.37
N SER A 89 2.32 9.65 7.25
CA SER A 89 2.48 8.59 6.26
C SER A 89 2.97 7.29 6.89
N ILE A 90 2.50 6.17 6.34
CA ILE A 90 2.92 4.83 6.71
C ILE A 90 3.58 4.22 5.48
N VAL A 91 4.87 3.93 5.60
CA VAL A 91 5.68 3.30 4.56
C VAL A 91 5.95 1.86 4.96
N ARG A 92 5.70 0.92 4.06
CA ARG A 92 6.18 -0.46 4.17
C ARG A 92 6.99 -0.84 2.96
N GLU A 93 8.10 -1.50 3.21
CA GLU A 93 8.92 -2.11 2.16
C GLU A 93 9.15 -3.58 2.49
N ILE A 94 9.08 -4.40 1.46
CA ILE A 94 9.47 -5.81 1.48
C ILE A 94 10.45 -6.08 0.35
N SER A 95 11.47 -6.88 0.63
CA SER A 95 12.37 -7.41 -0.40
C SER A 95 12.42 -8.94 -0.38
N ARG A 96 12.81 -9.53 -1.51
CA ARG A 96 13.06 -10.98 -1.63
C ARG A 96 14.25 -11.44 -0.78
N GLU A 97 15.13 -10.52 -0.38
CA GLU A 97 16.25 -10.77 0.53
C GLU A 97 15.82 -10.81 2.01
N HIS A 98 14.53 -10.99 2.29
CA HIS A 98 13.94 -11.01 3.64
C HIS A 98 14.12 -9.72 4.46
N LYS A 99 14.43 -8.58 3.81
CA LYS A 99 14.39 -7.27 4.45
C LYS A 99 12.96 -6.74 4.44
N GLU A 100 12.41 -6.50 5.63
CA GLU A 100 11.09 -5.90 5.83
C GLU A 100 11.23 -4.78 6.84
N TYR A 101 10.68 -3.62 6.52
CA TYR A 101 10.55 -2.55 7.49
C TYR A 101 9.22 -1.81 7.32
N ALA A 102 8.76 -1.25 8.43
CA ALA A 102 7.64 -0.34 8.48
C ALA A 102 8.12 0.96 9.13
N LYS A 103 7.83 2.08 8.48
CA LYS A 103 8.13 3.42 8.99
C LYS A 103 6.83 4.21 9.10
N LEU A 104 6.60 4.78 10.27
CA LEU A 104 5.64 5.87 10.45
C LEU A 104 6.41 7.18 10.26
N VAL A 105 5.90 8.08 9.44
CA VAL A 105 6.44 9.44 9.30
C VAL A 105 5.37 10.40 9.80
N LEU A 106 5.70 11.10 10.86
CA LEU A 106 4.83 12.09 11.48
C LEU A 106 4.90 13.43 10.72
N PRO A 107 3.92 14.34 10.91
CA PRO A 107 3.89 15.63 10.22
C PRO A 107 5.16 16.48 10.43
N ASP A 108 5.89 16.25 11.51
CA ASP A 108 7.14 16.93 11.88
C ASP A 108 8.40 16.25 11.31
N GLY A 109 8.23 15.23 10.47
CA GLY A 109 9.33 14.52 9.81
C GLY A 109 10.05 13.48 10.69
N ARG A 110 9.55 13.25 11.92
CA ARG A 110 10.08 12.24 12.85
C ARG A 110 9.50 10.85 12.60
#